data_AF-A0AAD6KDQ4-F1
#
_entry.id   AF-A0AAD6KDQ4-F1
#
_cell.length_a   1.000
_cell.length_b   1.000
_cell.length_c   1.000
_cell.angle_alpha   90.00
_cell.angle_beta   90.00
_cell.angle_gamma   90.00
#
_symmetry.space_group_name_H-M   'P 1'
#
loop_
_entity.id
_entity.type
_entity.pdbx_description
1 polymer ?
#
loop_
_entity_poly.entity_id
_entity_poly.type
_entity_poly.pdbx_seq_one_letter_code
_entity_poly.pdbx_strand_id
1 'polypeptide(L)'
;MEPDRILSSDPSTSKSKSIESEKAEIIEWEDYEHEAARLWSLSSALNESKQKKQNFEQKLRSLIQVKEEALSRLNELEDMKERVEARKLVIERIKGQSKVAADNSTKEEEGLSSEVRSLLVAGTALSVASKQLQESRRSLAGERGYVRLTKLQKKLRLRQQYMISQVSLLYPIKISAGPSEEQELESFPSSSTGNYVGSKPVNQGSLTILGLHLTMAPFTKMSFFTDKKEVQRSASALGYVAHAVSLIAYYLEAPLQGQDTTRAAYAVFLLNKDLEQLLNYIGVRSLGPRHVLANLKELTRTIQSAEFLDT
;
A
#
# COMPACT_ATOMS: atom_id res chain seq x y z
N MET A 1 -66.49 27.33 19.80
CA MET A 1 -67.69 27.26 20.64
C MET A 1 -68.61 28.36 20.17
N GLU A 2 -69.84 27.96 19.85
CA GLU A 2 -70.99 28.81 19.54
C GLU A 2 -71.35 29.78 20.68
N PRO A 3 -72.21 30.78 20.42
CA PRO A 3 -72.53 31.89 21.31
C PRO A 3 -73.78 31.61 22.17
N ASP A 4 -73.89 32.30 23.31
CA ASP A 4 -75.14 32.42 24.08
C ASP A 4 -75.32 33.90 24.49
N ARG A 5 -76.35 34.57 23.96
CA ARG A 5 -77.66 34.83 24.60
C ARG A 5 -77.58 35.71 25.86
N ILE A 6 -78.06 36.94 25.74
CA ILE A 6 -78.81 37.60 26.81
C ILE A 6 -80.07 38.25 26.22
N LEU A 7 -81.20 37.81 26.77
CA LEU A 7 -82.58 38.26 26.55
C LEU A 7 -82.89 39.49 27.44
N SER A 8 -83.66 40.40 26.85
CA SER A 8 -84.78 41.18 27.42
C SER A 8 -84.67 41.83 28.81
N SER A 9 -85.02 43.12 28.89
CA SER A 9 -86.38 43.53 29.33
C SER A 9 -86.48 45.07 29.45
N ASP A 10 -87.49 45.64 28.80
CA ASP A 10 -88.07 46.94 29.18
C ASP A 10 -88.59 46.89 30.62
N PRO A 11 -88.78 48.07 31.23
CA PRO A 11 -90.12 48.36 31.70
C PRO A 11 -90.62 49.71 31.20
N SER A 12 -91.86 49.65 30.78
CA SER A 12 -92.72 50.76 30.44
C SER A 12 -92.99 51.70 31.64
N THR A 13 -93.45 52.89 31.26
CA THR A 13 -94.49 53.69 31.91
C THR A 13 -94.16 54.59 33.11
N SER A 14 -94.48 55.86 32.86
CA SER A 14 -95.04 56.85 33.79
C SER A 14 -94.06 57.61 34.68
N LYS A 15 -93.83 58.88 34.33
CA LYS A 15 -94.39 60.01 35.10
C LYS A 15 -94.17 61.31 34.36
N SER A 16 -95.29 61.87 33.92
CA SER A 16 -95.62 63.28 33.88
C SER A 16 -94.67 64.19 34.67
N LYS A 17 -94.01 65.13 33.99
CA LYS A 17 -93.66 66.42 34.55
C LYS A 17 -93.99 67.50 33.53
N SER A 18 -95.20 67.99 33.69
CA SER A 18 -95.57 69.41 33.58
C SER A 18 -94.68 70.26 32.69
N ILE A 19 -95.18 70.54 31.48
CA ILE A 19 -95.03 71.88 30.91
C ILE A 19 -95.79 72.79 31.88
N GLU A 20 -95.10 73.24 32.93
CA GLU A 20 -95.55 74.40 33.68
C GLU A 20 -95.60 75.54 32.66
N SER A 21 -96.81 76.02 32.45
CA SER A 21 -97.09 77.36 31.96
C SER A 21 -95.95 78.31 32.33
N GLU A 22 -95.34 78.95 31.33
CA GLU A 22 -94.71 80.25 31.54
C GLU A 22 -95.82 81.17 32.06
N LYS A 23 -95.99 81.20 33.39
CA LYS A 23 -96.59 82.32 34.07
C LYS A 23 -95.67 83.48 33.73
N ALA A 24 -96.06 84.27 32.74
CA ALA A 24 -95.59 85.64 32.65
C ALA A 24 -96.14 86.33 33.91
N GLU A 25 -95.35 86.30 35.00
CA GLU A 25 -95.56 87.22 36.11
C GLU A 25 -95.47 88.62 35.51
N ILE A 26 -96.57 89.37 35.61
CA ILE A 26 -96.62 90.78 35.23
C ILE A 26 -95.78 91.52 36.27
N ILE A 27 -94.57 91.87 35.87
CA ILE A 27 -93.57 92.54 36.70
C ILE A 27 -93.98 94.00 36.89
N GLU A 28 -94.15 94.45 38.14
CA GLU A 28 -94.28 95.87 38.46
C GLU A 28 -92.94 96.58 38.16
N TRP A 29 -92.98 97.79 37.61
CA TRP A 29 -91.80 98.48 37.04
C TRP A 29 -90.61 98.65 38.02
N GLU A 30 -90.85 98.62 39.33
CA GLU A 30 -89.81 98.69 40.37
C GLU A 30 -89.00 97.38 40.54
N ASP A 31 -89.57 96.23 40.19
CA ASP A 31 -88.91 94.91 40.33
C ASP A 31 -88.18 94.46 39.04
N TYR A 32 -88.40 95.16 37.93
CA TYR A 32 -87.77 94.86 36.63
C TYR A 32 -86.24 94.96 36.69
N GLU A 33 -85.69 95.95 37.40
CA GLU A 33 -84.24 96.11 37.55
C GLU A 33 -83.63 94.97 38.39
N HIS A 34 -84.34 94.47 39.40
CA HIS A 34 -83.90 93.37 40.24
C HIS A 34 -83.90 92.04 39.47
N GLU A 35 -84.94 91.76 38.68
CA GLU A 35 -84.98 90.58 37.82
C GLU A 35 -83.95 90.65 36.68
N ALA A 36 -83.70 91.84 36.12
CA ALA A 36 -82.62 92.04 35.14
C ALA A 36 -81.24 91.78 35.76
N ALA A 37 -80.98 92.24 36.99
CA ALA A 37 -79.75 91.94 37.71
C ALA A 37 -79.63 90.45 38.06
N ARG A 38 -80.73 89.79 38.43
CA ARG A 38 -80.77 88.33 38.69
C ARG A 38 -80.44 87.55 37.43
N LEU A 39 -81.07 87.87 36.30
CA LEU A 39 -80.79 87.24 35.01
C LEU A 39 -79.36 87.53 34.54
N TRP A 40 -78.83 88.73 34.79
CA TRP A 40 -77.45 89.07 34.45
C TRP A 40 -76.44 88.28 35.29
N SER A 41 -76.68 88.14 36.61
CA SER A 41 -75.84 87.30 37.48
C SER A 41 -75.92 85.81 37.13
N LEU A 42 -77.12 85.30 36.83
CA LEU A 42 -77.31 83.91 36.37
C LEU A 42 -76.67 83.67 35.01
N SER A 43 -76.76 84.62 34.09
CA SER A 43 -76.09 84.57 32.79
C SER A 43 -74.57 84.61 32.96
N SER A 44 -74.05 85.45 33.87
CA SER A 44 -72.63 85.51 34.22
C SER A 44 -72.15 84.19 34.85
N ALA A 45 -72.89 83.63 35.81
CA ALA A 45 -72.58 82.35 36.44
C ALA A 45 -72.68 81.18 35.45
N LEU A 46 -73.64 81.20 34.53
CA LEU A 46 -73.77 80.24 33.44
C LEU A 46 -72.58 80.34 32.48
N ASN A 47 -72.13 81.56 32.16
CA ASN A 47 -70.98 81.79 31.30
C ASN A 47 -69.67 81.36 31.98
N GLU A 48 -69.50 81.66 33.27
CA GLU A 48 -68.36 81.20 34.07
C GLU A 48 -68.33 79.67 34.18
N SER A 49 -69.48 79.02 34.35
CA SER A 49 -69.62 77.56 34.33
C SER A 49 -69.26 76.96 32.97
N LYS A 50 -69.71 77.57 31.87
CA LYS A 50 -69.33 77.17 30.51
C LYS A 50 -67.82 77.30 30.28
N GLN A 51 -67.21 78.38 30.77
CA GLN A 51 -65.77 78.59 30.63
C GLN A 51 -64.96 77.62 31.48
N LYS A 52 -65.42 77.30 32.70
CA LYS A 52 -64.84 76.22 33.52
C LYS A 52 -64.98 74.87 32.81
N LYS A 53 -66.14 74.55 32.23
CA LYS A 53 -66.35 73.32 31.44
C LYS A 53 -65.35 73.22 30.28
N GLN A 54 -65.16 74.29 29.51
CA GLN A 54 -64.18 74.30 28.42
C GLN A 54 -62.73 74.13 28.91
N ASN A 55 -62.36 74.78 30.02
CA ASN A 55 -61.04 74.62 30.62
C ASN A 55 -60.82 73.18 31.12
N PHE A 56 -61.84 72.57 31.73
CA PHE A 56 -61.80 71.15 32.10
C PHE A 56 -61.69 70.25 30.87
N GLU A 57 -62.44 70.50 29.80
CA GLU A 57 -62.33 69.73 28.55
C GLU A 57 -60.92 69.82 27.94
N GLN A 58 -60.29 71.00 27.94
CA GLN A 58 -58.91 71.17 27.47
C GLN A 58 -57.90 70.41 28.35
N LYS A 59 -58.05 70.51 29.68
CA LYS A 59 -57.21 69.75 30.63
C LYS A 59 -57.40 68.24 30.47
N LEU A 60 -58.63 67.78 30.27
CA LEU A 60 -58.93 66.36 30.06
C LEU A 60 -58.33 65.85 28.75
N ARG A 61 -58.41 66.64 27.67
CA ARG A 61 -57.77 66.32 26.39
C ARG A 61 -56.24 66.22 26.51
N SER A 62 -55.59 67.18 27.18
CA SER A 62 -54.14 67.11 27.38
C SER A 62 -53.71 65.91 28.24
N LEU A 63 -54.47 65.57 29.29
CA LEU A 63 -54.20 64.39 30.11
C LEU A 63 -54.41 63.08 29.32
N ILE A 64 -55.43 63.00 28.47
CA ILE A 64 -55.65 61.85 27.59
C ILE A 64 -54.47 61.70 26.62
N GLN A 65 -54.02 62.79 26.00
CA GLN A 65 -52.88 62.77 25.09
C GLN A 65 -51.60 62.28 25.78
N VAL A 66 -51.29 62.81 26.98
CA VAL A 66 -50.13 62.35 27.77
C VAL A 66 -50.25 60.87 28.12
N LYS A 67 -51.46 60.38 28.42
CA LYS A 67 -51.71 58.98 28.72
C LYS A 67 -51.52 58.09 27.48
N GLU A 68 -51.97 58.53 26.30
CA GLU A 68 -51.73 57.82 25.03
C GLU A 68 -50.24 57.72 24.72
N GLU A 69 -49.48 58.81 24.90
CA GLU A 69 -48.03 58.81 24.74
C GLU A 69 -47.32 57.90 25.77
N ALA A 70 -47.82 57.83 27.01
CA ALA A 70 -47.28 56.91 27.99
C ALA A 70 -47.54 55.44 27.62
N LEU A 71 -48.72 55.14 27.07
CA LEU A 71 -49.07 53.80 26.58
C LEU A 71 -48.24 53.40 25.35
N SER A 72 -47.99 54.31 24.41
CA SER A 72 -47.15 53.99 23.25
C SER A 72 -45.72 53.68 23.67
N ARG A 73 -45.14 54.47 24.58
CA ARG A 73 -43.81 54.20 25.15
C ARG A 73 -43.75 52.87 25.90
N LEU A 74 -44.82 52.51 26.61
CA LEU A 74 -44.91 51.22 27.31
C LEU A 74 -44.89 50.04 26.33
N ASN A 75 -45.63 50.14 25.23
CA ASN A 75 -45.62 49.11 24.18
C ASN A 75 -44.23 48.97 23.54
N GLU A 76 -43.56 50.07 23.21
CA GLU A 76 -42.20 50.04 22.68
C GLU A 76 -41.21 49.38 23.65
N LEU A 77 -41.37 49.61 24.96
CA LEU A 77 -40.55 48.98 25.99
C LEU A 77 -40.80 47.47 26.09
N GLU A 78 -42.06 47.02 25.99
CA GLU A 78 -42.38 45.59 25.99
C GLU A 78 -41.82 44.91 24.73
N ASP A 79 -41.93 45.54 23.55
CA ASP A 79 -41.33 45.05 22.31
C ASP A 79 -39.79 44.96 22.40
N MET A 80 -39.14 45.90 23.10
CA MET A 80 -37.70 45.82 23.36
C MET A 80 -37.37 44.67 24.31
N LYS A 81 -38.17 44.46 25.36
CA LYS A 81 -37.98 43.39 26.33
C LYS A 81 -38.13 42.01 25.67
N GLU A 82 -39.16 41.81 24.85
CA GLU A 82 -39.33 40.57 24.08
C GLU A 82 -38.14 40.29 23.15
N ARG A 83 -37.65 41.33 22.44
CA ARG A 83 -36.45 41.21 21.60
C ARG A 83 -35.19 40.85 22.40
N VAL A 84 -35.06 41.37 23.62
CA VAL A 84 -33.92 41.06 24.50
C VAL A 84 -34.01 39.62 25.01
N GLU A 85 -35.19 39.16 25.43
CA GLU A 85 -35.38 37.76 25.85
C GLU A 85 -35.15 36.77 24.69
N ALA A 86 -35.61 37.09 23.48
CA ALA A 86 -35.30 36.29 22.29
C ALA A 86 -33.79 36.20 22.01
N ARG A 87 -33.06 37.31 22.15
CA ARG A 87 -31.59 37.33 22.00
C ARG A 87 -30.90 36.53 23.10
N LYS A 88 -31.37 36.62 24.35
CA LYS A 88 -30.84 35.85 25.47
C LYS A 88 -30.93 34.34 25.22
N LEU A 89 -32.07 33.84 24.75
CA LEU A 89 -32.25 32.42 24.43
C LEU A 89 -31.29 31.95 23.31
N VAL A 90 -31.09 32.78 22.29
CA VAL A 90 -30.13 32.47 21.21
C VAL A 90 -28.70 32.42 21.75
N ILE A 91 -28.32 33.37 22.61
CA ILE A 91 -27.00 33.39 23.27
C ILE A 91 -26.82 32.15 24.15
N GLU A 92 -27.84 31.74 24.91
CA GLU A 92 -27.78 30.52 25.72
C GLU A 92 -27.60 29.27 24.87
N ARG A 93 -28.31 29.18 23.73
CA ARG A 93 -28.14 28.08 22.77
C ARG A 93 -26.73 28.04 22.18
N ILE A 94 -26.23 29.19 21.71
CA ILE A 94 -24.87 29.30 21.14
C ILE A 94 -23.83 28.97 22.21
N LYS A 95 -24.02 29.42 23.45
CA LYS A 95 -23.15 29.07 24.57
C LYS A 95 -23.14 27.57 24.83
N GLY A 96 -24.31 26.92 24.84
CA GLY A 96 -24.42 25.47 24.93
C GLY A 96 -23.67 24.75 23.81
N GLN A 97 -23.90 25.17 22.55
CA GLN A 97 -23.21 24.60 21.39
C GLN A 97 -21.69 24.80 21.44
N SER A 98 -21.21 25.97 21.87
CA SER A 98 -19.78 26.26 21.99
C SER A 98 -19.09 25.39 23.05
N LYS A 99 -19.77 25.12 24.18
CA LYS A 99 -19.27 24.20 25.22
C LYS A 99 -19.16 22.79 24.69
N VAL A 100 -20.22 22.29 24.04
CA VAL A 100 -20.21 20.95 23.44
C VAL A 100 -19.12 20.82 22.38
N ALA A 101 -18.93 21.85 21.54
CA ALA A 101 -17.85 21.87 20.55
C ALA A 101 -16.46 21.83 21.22
N ALA A 102 -16.24 22.59 22.30
CA ALA A 102 -14.99 22.57 23.06
C ALA A 102 -14.73 21.22 23.74
N ASP A 103 -15.78 20.58 24.29
CA ASP A 103 -15.67 19.26 24.91
C ASP A 103 -15.39 18.17 23.87
N ASN A 104 -15.87 18.32 22.63
CA ASN A 104 -15.55 17.40 21.55
C ASN A 104 -14.12 17.58 21.05
N SER A 105 -13.64 18.82 20.88
CA SER A 105 -12.27 19.08 20.45
C SER A 105 -11.24 18.59 21.48
N THR A 106 -11.53 18.72 22.77
CA THR A 106 -10.64 18.20 23.84
C THR A 106 -10.56 16.67 23.83
N LYS A 107 -11.68 15.97 23.61
CA LYS A 107 -11.67 14.50 23.46
C LYS A 107 -10.87 14.05 22.23
N GLU A 108 -11.00 14.74 21.11
CA GLU A 108 -10.20 14.46 19.92
C GLU A 108 -8.71 14.69 20.16
N GLU A 109 -8.36 15.78 20.86
CA GLU A 109 -6.98 16.08 21.23
C GLU A 109 -6.37 15.00 22.15
N GLU A 110 -7.12 14.55 23.16
CA GLU A 110 -6.71 13.44 24.02
C GLU A 110 -6.53 12.13 23.25
N GLY A 111 -7.45 11.85 22.31
CA GLY A 111 -7.37 10.70 21.41
C GLY A 111 -6.10 10.72 20.56
N LEU A 112 -5.85 11.83 19.87
CA LEU A 112 -4.63 12.04 19.07
C LEU A 112 -3.37 11.97 19.93
N SER A 113 -3.38 12.54 21.14
CA SER A 113 -2.26 12.47 22.08
C SER A 113 -1.91 11.03 22.46
N SER A 114 -2.92 10.17 22.63
CA SER A 114 -2.71 8.75 22.91
C SER A 114 -2.13 8.00 21.71
N GLU A 115 -2.56 8.33 20.49
CA GLU A 115 -2.06 7.75 19.24
C GLU A 115 -0.62 8.19 18.94
N VAL A 116 -0.27 9.45 19.19
CA VAL A 116 1.12 9.95 19.09
C VAL A 116 2.04 9.21 20.06
N ARG A 117 1.59 8.95 21.30
CA ARG A 117 2.35 8.15 22.27
C ARG A 117 2.55 6.71 21.82
N SER A 118 1.50 6.07 21.28
CA SER A 118 1.62 4.69 20.78
C SER A 118 2.55 4.60 19.57
N LEU A 119 2.47 5.57 18.66
CA LEU A 119 3.37 5.70 17.52
C LEU A 119 4.82 5.93 17.95
N LEU A 120 5.06 6.74 18.99
CA LEU A 120 6.41 6.96 19.51
C LEU A 120 7.01 5.64 20.05
N VAL A 121 6.24 4.89 20.83
CA VAL A 121 6.67 3.56 21.32
C VAL A 121 6.97 2.62 20.16
N ALA A 122 6.08 2.54 19.16
CA ALA A 122 6.30 1.73 17.96
C ALA A 122 7.56 2.19 17.19
N GLY A 123 7.79 3.49 17.07
CA GLY A 123 8.98 4.08 16.45
C GLY A 123 10.27 3.70 17.17
N THR A 124 10.28 3.70 18.51
CA THR A 124 11.45 3.24 19.29
C THR A 124 11.70 1.74 19.09
N ALA A 125 10.66 0.91 19.10
CA ALA A 125 10.78 -0.52 18.87
C ALA A 125 11.32 -0.81 17.45
N LEU A 126 10.84 -0.08 16.45
CA LEU A 126 11.33 -0.18 15.07
C LEU A 126 12.80 0.23 14.94
N SER A 127 13.21 1.30 15.62
CA SER A 127 14.61 1.75 15.65
C SER A 127 15.53 0.68 16.24
N VAL A 128 15.13 0.07 17.36
CA VAL A 128 15.86 -1.04 18.00
C VAL A 128 15.95 -2.25 17.07
N ALA A 129 14.84 -2.66 16.46
CA ALA A 129 14.82 -3.80 15.53
C ALA A 129 15.71 -3.55 14.30
N SER A 130 15.69 -2.33 13.76
CA SER A 130 16.52 -1.93 12.61
C SER A 130 18.01 -1.96 12.96
N LYS A 131 18.38 -1.48 14.14
CA LYS A 131 19.76 -1.54 14.64
C LYS A 131 20.22 -2.98 14.82
N GLN A 132 19.39 -3.84 15.40
CA GLN A 132 19.69 -5.26 15.58
C GLN A 132 19.90 -5.98 14.23
N LEU A 133 19.07 -5.68 13.24
CA LEU A 133 19.21 -6.20 11.88
C LEU A 133 20.54 -5.74 11.24
N GLN A 134 20.92 -4.48 11.44
CA GLN A 134 22.18 -3.96 10.91
C GLN A 134 23.38 -4.64 11.56
N GLU A 135 23.33 -4.88 12.87
CA GLU A 135 24.38 -5.59 13.61
C GLU A 135 24.49 -7.06 13.19
N SER A 136 23.37 -7.74 12.96
CA SER A 136 23.38 -9.12 12.44
C SER A 136 23.96 -9.18 11.01
N ARG A 137 23.60 -8.23 10.14
CA ARG A 137 24.16 -8.13 8.78
C ARG A 137 25.66 -7.87 8.81
N ARG A 138 26.16 -6.99 9.69
CA ARG A 138 27.60 -6.77 9.88
C ARG A 138 28.30 -8.03 10.38
N SER A 139 27.68 -8.76 11.30
CA SER A 139 28.22 -10.02 11.82
C SER A 139 28.30 -11.12 10.75
N LEU A 140 27.32 -11.18 9.84
CA LEU A 140 27.32 -12.08 8.69
C LEU A 140 28.36 -11.69 7.62
N ALA A 141 28.51 -10.40 7.33
CA ALA A 141 29.52 -9.90 6.40
C ALA A 141 30.95 -10.02 6.96
N GLY A 142 31.09 -10.11 8.28
CA GLY A 142 32.37 -10.22 8.94
C GLY A 142 33.03 -11.60 8.84
N GLU A 143 34.18 -11.72 9.50
CA GLU A 143 35.03 -12.91 9.42
C GLU A 143 34.35 -14.21 9.88
N ARG A 144 33.35 -14.12 10.78
CA ARG A 144 32.61 -15.27 11.31
C ARG A 144 31.52 -15.80 10.37
N GLY A 145 31.06 -15.01 9.40
CA GLY A 145 29.98 -15.37 8.48
C GLY A 145 30.48 -15.77 7.10
N TYR A 146 30.16 -14.98 6.06
CA TYR A 146 30.46 -15.29 4.66
C TYR A 146 31.94 -15.52 4.38
N VAL A 147 32.82 -14.77 5.05
CA VAL A 147 34.27 -14.94 4.91
C VAL A 147 34.73 -16.32 5.42
N ARG A 148 34.14 -16.84 6.50
CA ARG A 148 34.44 -18.19 6.98
C ARG A 148 33.92 -19.25 6.01
N LEU A 149 32.71 -19.06 5.48
CA LEU A 149 32.11 -19.99 4.52
C LEU A 149 32.93 -20.07 3.24
N THR A 150 33.34 -18.94 2.68
CA THR A 150 34.22 -18.90 1.49
C THR A 150 35.57 -19.56 1.75
N LYS A 151 36.19 -19.34 2.92
CA LYS A 151 37.41 -20.08 3.33
C LYS A 151 37.17 -21.59 3.40
N LEU A 152 36.03 -22.05 3.92
CA LEU A 152 35.69 -23.48 3.99
C LEU A 152 35.39 -24.08 2.62
N GLN A 153 34.67 -23.37 1.75
CA GLN A 153 34.43 -23.74 0.37
C GLN A 153 35.77 -23.94 -0.37
N LYS A 154 36.71 -23.00 -0.23
CA LYS A 154 38.06 -23.14 -0.82
C LYS A 154 38.81 -24.37 -0.31
N LYS A 155 38.73 -24.67 1.01
CA LYS A 155 39.33 -25.89 1.57
C LYS A 155 38.69 -27.17 1.02
N LEU A 156 37.37 -27.19 0.84
CA LEU A 156 36.67 -28.33 0.24
C LEU A 156 37.08 -28.52 -1.22
N ARG A 157 37.09 -27.44 -2.01
CA ARG A 157 37.54 -27.44 -3.41
C ARG A 157 38.98 -27.95 -3.55
N LEU A 158 39.90 -27.49 -2.71
CA LEU A 158 41.28 -27.99 -2.67
C LEU A 158 41.34 -29.50 -2.40
N ARG A 159 40.51 -30.01 -1.48
CA ARG A 159 40.43 -31.45 -1.21
C ARG A 159 39.89 -32.21 -2.42
N GLN A 160 38.81 -31.74 -3.04
CA GLN A 160 38.24 -32.34 -4.24
C GLN A 160 39.27 -32.39 -5.38
N GLN A 161 39.97 -31.29 -5.64
CA GLN A 161 41.03 -31.21 -6.63
C GLN A 161 42.16 -32.20 -6.33
N TYR A 162 42.60 -32.30 -5.07
CA TYR A 162 43.61 -33.28 -4.67
C TYR A 162 43.13 -34.72 -4.92
N MET A 163 41.90 -35.06 -4.52
CA MET A 163 41.34 -36.39 -4.73
C MET A 163 41.22 -36.74 -6.22
N ILE A 164 40.79 -35.80 -7.05
CA ILE A 164 40.69 -36.00 -8.50
C ILE A 164 42.08 -36.08 -9.14
N SER A 165 43.07 -35.33 -8.62
CA SER A 165 44.47 -35.49 -9.01
C SER A 165 45.01 -36.88 -8.69
N GLN A 166 44.60 -37.51 -7.57
CA GLN A 166 44.95 -38.89 -7.28
C GLN A 166 44.29 -39.87 -8.25
N VAL A 167 43.03 -39.64 -8.65
CA VAL A 167 42.37 -40.44 -9.69
C VAL A 167 43.09 -40.31 -11.02
N SER A 168 43.55 -39.10 -11.37
CA SER A 168 44.33 -38.87 -12.58
C SER A 168 45.69 -39.58 -12.57
N LEU A 169 46.31 -39.75 -11.39
CA LEU A 169 47.53 -40.53 -11.23
C LEU A 169 47.26 -42.04 -11.36
N LEU A 170 46.14 -42.52 -10.80
CA LEU A 170 45.71 -43.92 -10.87
C LEU A 170 45.29 -44.31 -12.29
N TYR A 171 44.68 -43.39 -13.04
CA TYR A 171 44.28 -43.55 -14.43
C TYR A 171 45.03 -42.54 -15.30
N PRO A 172 46.33 -42.78 -15.59
CA PRO A 172 47.12 -41.87 -16.41
C PRO A 172 46.55 -41.87 -17.83
N ILE A 173 45.99 -40.74 -18.22
CA ILE A 173 45.47 -40.48 -19.55
C ILE A 173 46.56 -39.77 -20.35
N LYS A 174 47.20 -40.45 -21.30
CA LYS A 174 48.16 -39.85 -22.24
C LYS A 174 47.47 -39.65 -23.58
N ILE A 175 47.20 -38.41 -23.92
CA ILE A 175 46.68 -38.00 -25.22
C ILE A 175 47.88 -37.74 -26.12
N SER A 176 48.26 -38.68 -26.97
CA SER A 176 49.24 -38.38 -28.02
C SER A 176 48.49 -37.69 -29.16
N ALA A 177 48.28 -36.38 -29.02
CA ALA A 177 47.95 -35.53 -30.15
C ALA A 177 49.24 -35.32 -30.96
N GLY A 178 49.23 -35.67 -32.25
CA GLY A 178 50.20 -35.12 -33.21
C GLY A 178 50.12 -33.59 -33.20
N PRO A 179 51.14 -32.89 -33.73
CA PRO A 179 51.27 -31.45 -33.56
C PRO A 179 50.05 -30.72 -34.15
N SER A 180 49.69 -29.65 -33.44
CA SER A 180 48.65 -28.67 -33.73
C SER A 180 48.62 -28.23 -35.19
N GLU A 181 47.46 -28.27 -35.83
CA GLU A 181 47.05 -27.15 -36.69
C GLU A 181 45.79 -26.56 -36.06
N GLU A 182 45.94 -25.33 -35.62
CA GLU A 182 44.86 -24.38 -35.39
C GLU A 182 44.05 -24.34 -36.68
N GLN A 183 42.75 -24.66 -36.63
CA GLN A 183 41.87 -24.28 -37.74
C GLN A 183 40.70 -23.50 -37.17
N GLU A 184 40.95 -22.19 -37.21
CA GLU A 184 39.97 -21.12 -37.17
C GLU A 184 38.78 -21.41 -38.10
N LEU A 185 37.64 -20.85 -37.71
CA LEU A 185 36.46 -20.64 -38.52
C LEU A 185 36.81 -20.31 -39.97
N GLU A 186 36.18 -20.96 -40.95
CA GLU A 186 35.79 -20.33 -42.22
C GLU A 186 34.92 -21.31 -43.05
N SER A 187 33.70 -20.85 -43.34
CA SER A 187 32.90 -21.10 -44.56
C SER A 187 32.44 -22.52 -44.96
N PHE A 188 31.12 -22.68 -45.02
CA PHE A 188 30.42 -23.68 -45.84
C PHE A 188 30.68 -23.43 -47.35
N PRO A 189 30.53 -24.48 -48.19
CA PRO A 189 29.58 -24.31 -49.28
C PRO A 189 28.60 -25.48 -49.42
N SER A 190 27.37 -25.09 -49.72
CA SER A 190 26.27 -25.94 -50.18
C SER A 190 26.55 -26.52 -51.58
N SER A 191 25.92 -27.67 -51.84
CA SER A 191 25.52 -28.24 -53.14
C SER A 191 26.26 -29.47 -53.67
N SER A 192 25.39 -30.44 -54.02
CA SER A 192 25.48 -31.48 -55.06
C SER A 192 26.43 -32.66 -54.91
N THR A 193 25.81 -33.79 -54.54
CA THR A 193 25.81 -35.07 -55.27
C THR A 193 27.11 -35.52 -55.96
N GLY A 194 27.76 -36.55 -55.42
CA GLY A 194 28.71 -37.36 -56.17
C GLY A 194 29.69 -38.16 -55.32
N ASN A 195 29.47 -39.47 -55.22
CA ASN A 195 30.46 -40.53 -54.98
C ASN A 195 31.51 -40.34 -53.88
N TYR A 196 31.22 -40.87 -52.69
CA TYR A 196 32.22 -41.05 -51.63
C TYR A 196 33.12 -42.27 -51.91
N VAL A 197 34.14 -42.07 -52.75
CA VAL A 197 35.36 -42.88 -52.74
C VAL A 197 36.26 -42.37 -51.61
N GLY A 198 36.38 -43.19 -50.56
CA GLY A 198 37.49 -43.24 -49.60
C GLY A 198 38.11 -41.92 -49.12
N SER A 199 37.47 -41.21 -48.20
CA SER A 199 38.18 -40.32 -47.28
C SER A 199 38.70 -41.14 -46.08
N LYS A 200 40.03 -41.18 -45.94
CA LYS A 200 40.76 -41.74 -44.81
C LYS A 200 40.27 -41.09 -43.50
N PRO A 201 40.16 -41.83 -42.38
CA PRO A 201 39.85 -41.21 -41.10
C PRO A 201 40.98 -40.24 -40.74
N VAL A 202 40.64 -38.95 -40.69
CA VAL A 202 41.47 -37.90 -40.08
C VAL A 202 41.91 -38.39 -38.71
N ASN A 203 43.21 -38.35 -38.44
CA ASN A 203 43.87 -38.91 -37.26
C ASN A 203 43.21 -38.41 -35.96
N GLN A 204 42.26 -39.19 -35.44
CA GLN A 204 41.78 -39.02 -34.08
C GLN A 204 42.95 -39.38 -33.17
N GLY A 205 43.51 -38.39 -32.49
CA GLY A 205 44.66 -38.58 -31.59
C GLY A 205 44.45 -39.80 -30.69
N SER A 206 45.42 -40.72 -30.68
CA SER A 206 45.30 -41.95 -29.92
C SER A 206 45.34 -41.62 -28.42
N LEU A 207 44.27 -41.95 -27.71
CA LEU A 207 44.22 -41.86 -26.26
C LEU A 207 44.77 -43.17 -25.68
N THR A 208 45.76 -43.10 -24.79
CA THR A 208 46.17 -44.26 -24.00
C THR A 208 45.82 -44.07 -22.54
N ILE A 209 45.17 -45.08 -21.95
CA ILE A 209 44.84 -45.10 -20.53
C ILE A 209 45.49 -46.34 -19.94
N LEU A 210 46.34 -46.16 -18.92
CA LEU A 210 47.16 -47.24 -18.36
C LEU A 210 48.02 -47.98 -19.42
N GLY A 211 48.36 -47.30 -20.53
CA GLY A 211 49.09 -47.89 -21.65
C GLY A 211 48.25 -48.71 -22.65
N LEU A 212 46.92 -48.76 -22.49
CA LEU A 212 46.01 -49.35 -23.48
C LEU A 212 45.53 -48.29 -24.48
N HIS A 213 45.66 -48.58 -25.78
CA HIS A 213 45.16 -47.73 -26.85
C HIS A 213 43.63 -47.79 -26.94
N LEU A 214 43.00 -46.62 -26.88
CA LEU A 214 41.58 -46.45 -27.13
C LEU A 214 41.40 -45.99 -28.58
N THR A 215 41.15 -46.95 -29.48
CA THR A 215 40.80 -46.65 -30.87
C THR A 215 39.29 -46.55 -30.98
N MET A 216 38.75 -45.33 -31.09
CA MET A 216 37.31 -45.10 -31.34
C MET A 216 37.00 -45.23 -32.83
N ALA A 217 37.37 -46.36 -33.45
CA ALA A 217 36.98 -46.63 -34.83
C ALA A 217 35.44 -46.72 -34.90
N PRO A 218 34.80 -46.16 -35.94
CA PRO A 218 33.35 -46.13 -36.02
C PRO A 218 32.80 -47.56 -35.98
N PHE A 219 31.97 -47.84 -34.98
CA PHE A 219 31.35 -49.14 -34.70
C PHE A 219 30.52 -49.68 -35.88
N THR A 220 30.28 -48.87 -36.90
CA THR A 220 29.63 -49.20 -38.17
C THR A 220 30.51 -49.98 -39.16
N LYS A 221 31.83 -50.07 -38.94
CA LYS A 221 32.74 -50.93 -39.72
C LYS A 221 33.38 -52.02 -38.84
N MET A 222 32.56 -52.78 -38.12
CA MET A 222 32.98 -54.05 -37.52
C MET A 222 33.07 -55.11 -38.63
N SER A 223 34.12 -55.04 -39.45
CA SER A 223 34.49 -56.12 -40.35
C SER A 223 34.83 -57.38 -39.54
N PHE A 224 34.51 -58.56 -40.10
CA PHE A 224 34.88 -59.88 -39.59
C PHE A 224 36.41 -60.08 -39.37
N PHE A 225 37.23 -59.09 -39.75
CA PHE A 225 38.70 -59.08 -39.64
C PHE A 225 39.27 -58.00 -38.71
N THR A 226 38.50 -57.52 -37.72
CA THR A 226 39.10 -56.71 -36.64
C THR A 226 39.88 -57.62 -35.69
N ASP A 227 41.09 -57.22 -35.27
CA ASP A 227 41.86 -57.99 -34.29
C ASP A 227 41.03 -58.03 -33.00
N LYS A 228 40.48 -59.20 -32.68
CA LYS A 228 39.66 -59.42 -31.47
C LYS A 228 40.36 -58.91 -30.22
N LYS A 229 41.70 -58.94 -30.21
CA LYS A 229 42.54 -58.43 -29.13
C LYS A 229 42.55 -56.90 -29.05
N GLU A 230 42.46 -56.18 -30.17
CA GLU A 230 42.38 -54.71 -30.18
C GLU A 230 41.01 -54.20 -29.72
N VAL A 231 39.93 -54.87 -30.13
CA VAL A 231 38.57 -54.56 -29.67
C VAL A 231 38.43 -54.82 -28.16
N GLN A 232 39.00 -55.93 -27.67
CA GLN A 232 39.01 -56.23 -26.24
C GLN A 232 39.84 -55.21 -25.44
N ARG A 233 41.03 -54.82 -25.92
CA ARG A 233 41.85 -53.76 -25.30
C ARG A 233 41.12 -52.42 -25.26
N SER A 234 40.43 -52.05 -26.34
CA SER A 234 39.66 -50.81 -26.43
C SER A 234 38.45 -50.84 -25.48
N ALA A 235 37.76 -51.98 -25.36
CA ALA A 235 36.66 -52.16 -24.40
C ALA A 235 37.14 -52.07 -22.95
N SER A 236 38.29 -52.68 -22.62
CA SER A 236 38.92 -52.54 -21.30
C SER A 236 39.34 -51.09 -21.00
N ALA A 237 39.94 -50.40 -21.98
CA ALA A 237 40.29 -48.99 -21.84
C ALA A 237 39.06 -48.10 -21.57
N LEU A 238 37.95 -48.33 -22.28
CA LEU A 238 36.69 -47.62 -22.05
C LEU A 238 36.09 -47.91 -20.67
N GLY A 239 36.20 -49.15 -20.19
CA GLY A 239 35.81 -49.51 -18.82
C GLY A 239 36.60 -48.75 -17.76
N TYR A 240 37.90 -48.56 -17.96
CA TYR A 240 38.72 -47.73 -17.09
C TYR A 240 38.35 -46.24 -17.16
N VAL A 241 37.97 -45.71 -18.33
CA VAL A 241 37.43 -44.33 -18.45
C VAL A 241 36.16 -44.20 -17.63
N ALA A 242 35.20 -45.11 -17.81
CA ALA A 242 33.92 -45.07 -17.12
C ALA A 242 34.10 -45.13 -15.60
N HIS A 243 35.03 -45.97 -15.12
CA HIS A 243 35.37 -46.04 -13.71
C HIS A 243 36.00 -44.73 -13.19
N ALA A 244 36.94 -44.13 -13.94
CA ALA A 244 37.54 -42.84 -13.57
C ALA A 244 36.50 -41.72 -13.52
N VAL A 245 35.58 -41.65 -14.49
CA VAL A 245 34.49 -40.66 -14.53
C VAL A 245 33.53 -40.84 -13.37
N SER A 246 33.19 -42.09 -13.02
CA SER A 246 32.36 -42.41 -11.85
C SER A 246 33.01 -41.96 -10.54
N LEU A 247 34.32 -42.21 -10.36
CA LEU A 247 35.08 -41.73 -9.19
C LEU A 247 35.12 -40.21 -9.11
N ILE A 248 35.32 -39.53 -10.25
CA ILE A 248 35.33 -38.07 -10.31
C ILE A 248 33.96 -37.49 -9.95
N ALA A 249 32.88 -38.07 -10.48
CA ALA A 249 31.53 -37.66 -10.14
C ALA A 249 31.20 -37.86 -8.66
N TYR A 250 31.65 -38.98 -8.07
CA TYR A 250 31.49 -39.25 -6.65
C TYR A 250 32.22 -38.21 -5.79
N TYR A 251 33.44 -37.80 -6.15
CA TYR A 251 34.19 -36.78 -5.41
C TYR A 251 33.67 -35.35 -5.61
N LEU A 252 32.97 -35.09 -6.71
CA LEU A 252 32.29 -33.83 -6.98
C LEU A 252 30.85 -33.80 -6.45
N GLU A 253 30.34 -34.90 -5.89
CA GLU A 253 28.95 -35.08 -5.47
C GLU A 253 27.94 -34.74 -6.58
N ALA A 254 28.33 -34.95 -7.83
CA ALA A 254 27.51 -34.62 -8.99
C ALA A 254 26.47 -35.74 -9.25
N PRO A 255 25.18 -35.40 -9.43
CA PRO A 255 24.16 -36.40 -9.69
C PRO A 255 24.28 -36.93 -11.14
N LEU A 256 24.85 -38.12 -11.30
CA LEU A 256 24.82 -38.86 -12.57
C LEU A 256 23.53 -39.65 -12.69
N GLN A 257 22.87 -39.60 -13.85
CA GLN A 257 21.53 -40.18 -14.06
C GLN A 257 21.55 -41.53 -14.82
N GLY A 258 22.72 -42.11 -15.08
CA GLY A 258 22.85 -43.33 -15.90
C GLY A 258 22.86 -44.62 -15.07
N GLN A 259 21.71 -45.30 -14.95
CA GLN A 259 21.63 -46.64 -14.34
C GLN A 259 21.38 -47.76 -15.37
N ASP A 260 21.33 -47.44 -16.67
CA ASP A 260 20.87 -48.38 -17.69
C ASP A 260 22.01 -49.19 -18.33
N THR A 261 21.98 -50.50 -18.11
CA THR A 261 22.88 -51.48 -18.74
C THR A 261 22.40 -51.81 -20.16
N THR A 262 22.78 -51.03 -21.17
CA THR A 262 22.49 -51.38 -22.57
C THR A 262 23.67 -51.21 -23.53
N ARG A 263 23.53 -51.83 -24.70
CA ARG A 263 24.46 -52.03 -25.84
C ARG A 263 25.65 -51.06 -25.91
N ALA A 264 26.85 -51.56 -26.22
CA ALA A 264 28.13 -50.83 -26.20
C ALA A 264 28.12 -49.41 -26.83
N ALA A 265 27.38 -49.19 -27.93
CA ALA A 265 27.26 -47.86 -28.54
C ALA A 265 26.44 -46.86 -27.69
N TYR A 266 25.42 -47.35 -26.98
CA TYR A 266 24.63 -46.55 -26.05
C TYR A 266 25.41 -46.26 -24.76
N ALA A 267 26.21 -47.22 -24.27
CA ALA A 267 27.10 -47.00 -23.13
C ALA A 267 28.13 -45.88 -23.37
N VAL A 268 28.72 -45.79 -24.58
CA VAL A 268 29.60 -44.68 -24.97
C VAL A 268 28.84 -43.35 -25.00
N PHE A 269 27.61 -43.35 -25.49
CA PHE A 269 26.76 -42.16 -25.53
C PHE A 269 26.37 -41.69 -24.12
N LEU A 270 26.00 -42.60 -23.22
CA LEU A 270 25.73 -42.31 -21.82
C LEU A 270 26.97 -41.76 -21.11
N LEU A 271 28.14 -42.37 -21.32
CA LEU A 271 29.40 -41.86 -20.76
C LEU A 271 29.69 -40.43 -21.24
N ASN A 272 29.41 -40.12 -22.52
CA ASN A 272 29.54 -38.75 -23.00
C ASN A 272 28.54 -37.81 -22.31
N LYS A 273 27.29 -38.24 -22.14
CA LYS A 273 26.25 -37.47 -21.45
C LYS A 273 26.64 -37.18 -19.99
N ASP A 274 27.22 -38.15 -19.30
CA ASP A 274 27.72 -37.99 -17.94
C ASP A 274 28.88 -36.98 -17.88
N LEU A 275 29.79 -37.01 -18.86
CA LEU A 275 30.85 -36.00 -19.00
C LEU A 275 30.29 -34.60 -19.28
N GLU A 276 29.26 -34.48 -20.11
CA GLU A 276 28.58 -33.20 -20.37
C GLU A 276 27.88 -32.67 -19.13
N GLN A 277 27.22 -33.53 -18.36
CA GLN A 277 26.60 -33.17 -17.09
C GLN A 277 27.63 -32.67 -16.07
N LEU A 278 28.77 -33.34 -15.97
CA LEU A 278 29.87 -32.91 -15.10
C LEU A 278 30.49 -31.58 -15.55
N LEU A 279 30.73 -31.39 -16.86
CA LEU A 279 31.22 -30.12 -17.39
C LEU A 279 30.23 -28.98 -17.13
N ASN A 280 28.94 -29.20 -17.35
CA ASN A 280 27.89 -28.22 -17.05
C ASN A 280 27.77 -27.92 -15.55
N TYR A 281 27.95 -28.93 -14.69
CA TYR A 281 27.96 -28.77 -13.23
C TYR A 281 29.13 -27.88 -12.77
N ILE A 282 30.28 -27.96 -13.45
CA ILE A 282 31.45 -27.12 -13.21
C ILE A 282 31.32 -25.74 -13.91
N GLY A 283 30.31 -25.55 -14.77
CA GLY A 283 30.07 -24.30 -15.50
C GLY A 283 30.83 -24.15 -16.83
N VAL A 284 31.34 -25.26 -17.37
CA VAL A 284 32.12 -25.32 -18.62
C VAL A 284 31.26 -25.85 -19.76
N ARG A 285 31.33 -25.22 -20.94
CA ARG A 285 30.59 -25.67 -22.14
C ARG A 285 31.21 -26.96 -22.69
N SER A 286 30.38 -27.97 -22.93
CA SER A 286 30.80 -29.19 -23.62
C SER A 286 30.90 -29.02 -25.14
N LEU A 287 31.74 -29.83 -25.78
CA LEU A 287 31.95 -29.83 -27.24
C LEU A 287 30.93 -30.72 -27.99
N GLY A 288 29.94 -31.28 -27.27
CA GLY A 288 28.82 -32.05 -27.83
C GLY A 288 28.97 -33.58 -27.82
N PRO A 289 27.95 -34.32 -28.34
CA PRO A 289 27.68 -35.72 -28.04
C PRO A 289 28.67 -36.76 -28.61
N ARG A 290 29.56 -36.33 -29.52
CA ARG A 290 30.51 -37.21 -30.23
C ARG A 290 31.97 -36.97 -29.82
N HIS A 291 32.22 -36.07 -28.87
CA HIS A 291 33.55 -35.60 -28.51
C HIS A 291 33.99 -36.06 -27.11
N VAL A 292 33.73 -37.34 -26.77
CA VAL A 292 34.05 -37.97 -25.47
C VAL A 292 35.48 -37.66 -25.01
N LEU A 293 36.46 -37.83 -25.90
CA LEU A 293 37.87 -37.65 -25.57
C LEU A 293 38.23 -36.18 -25.33
N ALA A 294 37.63 -35.27 -26.10
CA ALA A 294 37.85 -33.83 -25.92
C ALA A 294 37.16 -33.33 -24.65
N ASN A 295 35.95 -33.82 -24.36
CA ASN A 295 35.22 -33.50 -23.13
C ASN A 295 35.94 -34.04 -21.88
N LEU A 296 36.51 -35.26 -21.93
CA LEU A 296 37.32 -35.83 -20.86
C LEU A 296 38.61 -35.01 -20.61
N LYS A 297 39.26 -34.57 -21.68
CA LYS A 297 40.44 -33.70 -21.62
C LYS A 297 40.11 -32.37 -20.97
N GLU A 298 39.04 -31.71 -21.44
CA GLU A 298 38.59 -30.44 -20.87
C GLU A 298 38.19 -30.59 -19.41
N LEU A 299 37.46 -31.64 -19.05
CA LEU A 299 37.06 -31.91 -17.66
C LEU A 299 38.26 -32.10 -16.73
N THR A 300 39.25 -32.87 -17.16
CA THR A 300 40.46 -33.09 -16.35
C THR A 300 41.28 -31.80 -16.24
N ARG A 301 41.37 -31.02 -17.33
CA ARG A 301 42.08 -29.74 -17.38
C ARG A 301 41.43 -28.68 -16.49
N THR A 302 40.11 -28.56 -16.52
CA THR A 302 39.36 -27.54 -15.77
C THR A 302 39.35 -27.85 -14.28
N ILE A 303 39.19 -29.11 -13.89
CA ILE A 303 39.26 -29.51 -12.47
C ILE A 303 40.68 -29.33 -11.91
N GLN A 304 41.71 -29.52 -12.74
CA GLN A 304 43.11 -29.33 -12.32
C GLN A 304 43.58 -27.87 -12.41
N SER A 305 42.82 -26.97 -13.03
CA SER A 305 43.18 -25.56 -13.15
C SER A 305 42.97 -24.80 -11.84
N ALA A 306 43.59 -23.62 -11.74
CA ALA A 306 43.38 -22.72 -10.61
C ALA A 306 41.96 -22.11 -10.60
N GLU A 307 41.29 -22.04 -11.75
CA GLU A 307 39.96 -21.44 -11.91
C GLU A 307 38.88 -22.21 -11.14
N PHE A 308 39.04 -23.53 -10.96
CA PHE A 308 38.13 -24.36 -10.17
C PHE A 308 38.11 -23.99 -8.67
N LEU A 309 39.14 -23.32 -8.16
CA LEU A 309 39.23 -22.89 -6.76
C LEU A 309 38.45 -21.61 -6.47
N ASP A 310 38.12 -20.84 -7.51
CA ASP A 310 37.43 -19.55 -7.39
C ASP A 310 35.95 -19.61 -7.79
N THR A 311 35.47 -20.79 -8.22
CA THR A 311 34.05 -21.12 -8.49
C THR A 311 33.34 -21.79 -7.31
#